data_AF-A0A0J6K2L7-F1
#
_entry.id   AF-A0A0J6K2L7-F1
#
_cell.length_a   1.000
_cell.length_b   1.000
_cell.length_c   1.000
_cell.angle_alpha   90.00
_cell.angle_beta   90.00
_cell.angle_gamma   90.00
#
_symmetry.space_group_name_H-M   'P 1'
#
loop_
_entity.id
_entity.type
_entity.pdbx_description
1 polymer ?
#
loop_
_entity_poly.entity_id
_entity_poly.type
_entity_poly.pdbx_seq_one_letter_code
_entity_poly.pdbx_strand_id
1 'polypeptide(L)'
;METSKKQIIYGDFNGQLANGNINNHIHHDQGRPLTGKERVEINNKVKILHEKYGEHGGRTWTFLHKTIGVENVDAMCLGHRDAAHAIVDLLLERAELAHQLKQTTSALHQLTEKHTSFSDQLKFAQQAKHKLEQRLLQQERALSEAQNSVAYLRSQRTPSHCTQCASATDILGQTRKNLAVLIAITVVAIAVSVFFGYQRYSLAGQLQFAQQQLVRCEYGGSLFTVGSIIDNKNATDLRCVSGKDGFAPQWQAISPKSPQTKSKALPKKQAKPKRQQRVEPEPIPEMNLEQTSPADGMEKLF
;
A
#
# COMPACT_ATOMS: atom_id res chain seq x y z
N MET A 1 51.15 -15.18 -49.02
CA MET A 1 50.39 -16.44 -49.04
C MET A 1 51.12 -17.43 -48.15
N GLU A 2 50.78 -17.46 -46.86
CA GLU A 2 51.31 -18.44 -45.91
C GLU A 2 50.18 -19.39 -45.52
N THR A 3 50.35 -20.68 -45.84
CA THR A 3 49.40 -21.73 -45.50
C THR A 3 49.76 -22.34 -44.16
N SER A 4 48.98 -21.97 -43.13
CA SER A 4 49.06 -22.55 -41.78
C SER A 4 48.51 -23.98 -41.79
N LYS A 5 49.38 -24.97 -41.58
CA LYS A 5 49.00 -26.38 -41.37
C LYS A 5 48.51 -26.57 -39.93
N LYS A 6 47.20 -26.77 -39.76
CA LYS A 6 46.60 -27.31 -38.52
C LYS A 6 46.88 -28.81 -38.44
N GLN A 7 47.70 -29.22 -37.48
CA GLN A 7 47.90 -30.62 -37.11
C GLN A 7 46.90 -30.97 -36.00
N ILE A 8 45.94 -31.85 -36.29
CA ILE A 8 45.01 -32.41 -35.31
C ILE A 8 45.61 -33.74 -34.84
N ILE A 9 46.03 -33.81 -33.58
CA ILE A 9 46.48 -35.05 -32.94
C ILE A 9 45.23 -35.73 -32.37
N TYR A 10 44.82 -36.85 -32.99
CA TYR A 10 43.90 -37.79 -32.39
C TYR A 10 44.70 -38.71 -31.45
N GLY A 11 44.57 -38.49 -30.15
CA GLY A 11 45.03 -39.44 -29.14
C GLY A 11 43.94 -40.47 -28.86
N ASP A 12 44.14 -41.69 -29.35
CA ASP A 12 43.35 -42.87 -29.00
C ASP A 12 43.74 -43.32 -27.58
N PHE A 13 42.90 -43.00 -26.60
CA PHE A 13 43.05 -43.45 -25.21
C PHE A 13 42.39 -44.82 -25.02
N ASN A 14 42.90 -45.84 -25.71
CA ASN A 14 42.63 -47.23 -25.35
C ASN A 14 43.55 -47.67 -24.19
N GLY A 15 43.26 -47.12 -23.00
CA GLY A 15 43.86 -47.55 -21.75
C GLY A 15 43.22 -48.84 -21.26
N GLN A 16 43.65 -49.98 -21.80
CA GLN A 16 43.54 -51.28 -21.13
C GLN A 16 44.37 -51.22 -19.83
N LEU A 17 43.73 -50.87 -18.73
CA LEU A 17 44.24 -51.18 -17.40
C LEU A 17 43.81 -52.60 -17.05
N ALA A 18 44.81 -53.46 -16.98
CA ALA A 18 44.71 -54.85 -16.57
C ALA A 18 44.02 -55.00 -15.21
N ASN A 19 43.00 -55.86 -15.15
CA ASN A 19 42.73 -56.80 -14.04
C ASN A 19 43.00 -56.32 -12.60
N GLY A 20 42.58 -55.10 -12.27
CA GLY A 20 42.38 -54.65 -10.91
C GLY A 20 40.89 -54.52 -10.67
N ASN A 21 40.33 -55.33 -9.78
CA ASN A 21 38.97 -55.17 -9.30
C ASN A 21 38.83 -53.80 -8.59
N ILE A 22 38.46 -52.74 -9.33
CA ILE A 22 38.20 -51.38 -8.82
C ILE A 22 36.72 -51.25 -8.39
N ASN A 23 36.04 -52.35 -8.09
CA ASN A 23 34.66 -52.32 -7.56
C ASN A 23 34.58 -52.58 -6.06
N ASN A 24 35.69 -52.41 -5.33
CA ASN A 24 35.64 -52.27 -3.89
C ASN A 24 35.89 -50.80 -3.53
N HIS A 25 34.89 -49.94 -3.79
CA HIS A 25 34.76 -48.67 -3.07
C HIS A 25 34.44 -49.02 -1.62
N ILE A 26 35.52 -49.33 -0.92
CA ILE A 26 35.56 -49.55 0.50
C ILE A 26 35.18 -48.20 1.15
N HIS A 27 33.92 -48.06 1.55
CA HIS A 27 33.38 -46.93 2.31
C HIS A 27 33.94 -46.84 3.76
N HIS A 28 35.17 -47.30 4.01
CA HIS A 28 35.71 -47.35 5.38
C HIS A 28 35.92 -45.97 6.01
N ASP A 29 35.90 -44.91 5.21
CA ASP A 29 36.17 -43.55 5.67
C ASP A 29 34.88 -42.79 6.08
N GLN A 30 33.71 -43.35 5.73
CA GLN A 30 32.40 -42.67 5.86
C GLN A 30 31.71 -42.92 7.22
N GLY A 31 32.33 -43.73 8.08
CA GLY A 31 31.85 -44.04 9.43
C GLY A 31 30.67 -45.03 9.46
N ARG A 32 30.03 -45.14 10.64
CA ARG A 32 28.89 -46.04 10.84
C ARG A 32 27.66 -45.61 10.01
N PRO A 33 26.75 -46.54 9.69
CA PRO A 33 25.44 -46.20 9.15
C PRO A 33 24.69 -45.22 10.05
N LEU A 34 23.82 -44.39 9.47
CA LEU A 34 22.94 -43.52 10.24
C LEU A 34 22.05 -44.34 11.18
N THR A 35 21.83 -43.83 12.38
CA THR A 35 20.83 -44.35 13.32
C THR A 35 19.43 -43.97 12.84
N GLY A 36 18.41 -44.67 13.34
CA GLY A 36 17.02 -44.32 13.06
C GLY A 36 16.67 -42.88 13.46
N LYS A 37 17.23 -42.37 14.56
CA LYS A 37 17.01 -40.97 15.00
C LYS A 37 17.55 -39.96 14.00
N GLU A 38 18.78 -40.17 13.51
CA GLU A 38 19.42 -39.30 12.52
C GLU A 38 18.64 -39.29 11.19
N ARG A 39 18.15 -40.45 10.74
CA ARG A 39 17.28 -40.53 9.56
C ARG A 39 15.95 -39.79 9.76
N VAL A 40 15.35 -39.94 10.94
CA VAL A 40 14.10 -39.25 11.29
C VAL A 40 14.27 -37.73 11.27
N GLU A 41 15.40 -37.20 11.74
CA GLU A 41 15.69 -35.75 11.68
C GLU A 41 15.69 -35.23 10.24
N ILE A 42 16.38 -35.89 9.31
CA ILE A 42 16.39 -35.51 7.89
C ILE A 42 14.99 -35.67 7.29
N ASN A 43 14.30 -36.77 7.60
CA ASN A 43 12.95 -37.03 7.11
C ASN A 43 11.93 -35.98 7.58
N ASN A 44 12.06 -35.49 8.83
CA ASN A 44 11.22 -34.41 9.34
C ASN A 44 11.42 -33.12 8.54
N LYS A 45 12.65 -32.79 8.15
CA LYS A 45 12.92 -31.61 7.30
C LYS A 45 12.34 -31.77 5.90
N VAL A 46 12.49 -32.94 5.28
CA VAL A 46 11.88 -33.27 3.98
C VAL A 46 10.35 -33.24 4.05
N LYS A 47 9.78 -33.69 5.16
CA LYS A 47 8.34 -33.60 5.43
C LYS A 47 7.87 -32.15 5.53
N ILE A 48 8.62 -31.29 6.22
CA ILE A 48 8.32 -29.84 6.29
C ILE A 48 8.33 -29.22 4.88
N LEU A 49 9.32 -29.57 4.03
CA LEU A 49 9.36 -29.14 2.63
C LEU A 49 8.09 -29.51 1.87
N HIS A 50 7.62 -30.75 2.07
CA HIS A 50 6.43 -31.25 1.42
C HIS A 50 5.15 -30.57 1.92
N GLU A 51 4.95 -30.54 3.23
CA GLU A 51 3.71 -30.05 3.83
C GLU A 51 3.55 -28.53 3.69
N LYS A 52 4.64 -27.76 3.86
CA LYS A 52 4.55 -26.30 3.84
C LYS A 52 4.71 -25.70 2.44
N TYR A 53 5.56 -26.28 1.60
CA TYR A 53 5.94 -25.69 0.32
C TYR A 53 5.52 -26.52 -0.89
N GLY A 54 4.89 -27.69 -0.68
CA GLY A 54 4.36 -28.55 -1.74
C GLY A 54 5.43 -29.33 -2.51
N GLU A 55 6.67 -29.36 -2.04
CA GLU A 55 7.76 -30.10 -2.69
C GLU A 55 7.58 -31.61 -2.50
N HIS A 56 7.67 -32.41 -3.55
CA HIS A 56 7.39 -33.83 -3.42
C HIS A 56 8.52 -34.56 -2.67
N GLY A 57 8.25 -35.06 -1.45
CA GLY A 57 9.28 -35.66 -0.58
C GLY A 57 10.12 -36.76 -1.25
N GLY A 58 9.48 -37.63 -2.05
CA GLY A 58 10.21 -38.64 -2.83
C GLY A 58 11.23 -38.05 -3.81
N ARG A 59 10.92 -36.93 -4.48
CA ARG A 59 11.87 -36.27 -5.39
C ARG A 59 13.01 -35.61 -4.62
N THR A 60 12.70 -35.02 -3.47
CA THR A 60 13.71 -34.44 -2.57
C THR A 60 14.71 -35.51 -2.12
N TRP A 61 14.24 -36.71 -1.76
CA TRP A 61 15.11 -37.83 -1.42
C TRP A 61 15.93 -38.33 -2.61
N THR A 62 15.33 -38.49 -3.80
CA THR A 62 16.08 -38.84 -5.02
C THR A 62 17.17 -37.80 -5.33
N PHE A 63 16.85 -36.52 -5.19
CA PHE A 63 17.81 -35.44 -5.37
C PHE A 63 18.93 -35.48 -4.33
N LEU A 64 18.61 -35.75 -3.06
CA LEU A 64 19.58 -35.86 -1.97
C LEU A 64 20.54 -37.03 -2.21
N HIS A 65 20.00 -38.20 -2.55
CA HIS A 65 20.77 -39.41 -2.86
C HIS A 65 21.75 -39.16 -4.01
N LYS A 66 21.25 -38.57 -5.11
CA LYS A 66 22.07 -38.23 -6.28
C LYS A 66 23.15 -37.20 -5.96
N THR A 67 22.84 -36.19 -5.15
CA THR A 67 23.79 -35.11 -4.81
C THR A 67 24.91 -35.59 -3.90
N ILE A 68 24.60 -36.45 -2.94
CA ILE A 68 25.59 -37.00 -2.00
C ILE A 68 26.37 -38.18 -2.60
N GLY A 69 25.79 -38.85 -3.61
CA GLY A 69 26.40 -40.04 -4.22
C GLY A 69 26.08 -41.33 -3.47
N VAL A 70 24.88 -41.43 -2.87
CA VAL A 70 24.39 -42.65 -2.21
C VAL A 70 23.22 -43.24 -2.99
N GLU A 71 23.08 -44.56 -3.04
CA GLU A 71 22.01 -45.22 -3.80
C GLU A 71 20.64 -45.10 -3.11
N ASN A 72 20.64 -45.20 -1.77
CA ASN A 72 19.43 -45.18 -0.96
C ASN A 72 19.72 -44.62 0.45
N VAL A 73 18.64 -44.44 1.22
CA VAL A 73 18.71 -43.85 2.58
C VAL A 73 19.44 -44.75 3.57
N ASP A 74 19.41 -46.07 3.34
CA ASP A 74 20.04 -47.06 4.21
C ASP A 74 21.56 -47.14 4.00
N ALA A 75 22.03 -46.81 2.79
CA ALA A 75 23.43 -46.66 2.43
C ALA A 75 24.06 -45.34 2.95
N MET A 76 23.27 -44.47 3.59
CA MET A 76 23.77 -43.21 4.13
C MET A 76 24.51 -43.46 5.46
N CYS A 77 25.77 -43.04 5.51
CA CYS A 77 26.64 -43.13 6.68
C CYS A 77 26.77 -41.78 7.41
N LEU A 78 27.41 -41.80 8.58
CA LEU A 78 27.60 -40.62 9.42
C LEU A 78 28.34 -39.48 8.69
N GLY A 79 29.33 -39.79 7.84
CA GLY A 79 30.05 -38.80 7.03
C GLY A 79 29.16 -38.02 6.05
N HIS A 80 28.02 -38.58 5.66
CA HIS A 80 27.05 -37.92 4.78
C HIS A 80 26.02 -37.07 5.54
N ARG A 81 25.90 -37.22 6.86
CA ARG A 81 24.81 -36.62 7.66
C ARG A 81 24.77 -35.10 7.53
N ASP A 82 25.91 -34.45 7.74
CA ASP A 82 25.99 -32.99 7.78
C ASP A 82 25.74 -32.39 6.40
N ALA A 83 26.27 -33.04 5.34
CA ALA A 83 25.98 -32.67 3.96
C ALA A 83 24.48 -32.82 3.64
N ALA A 84 23.85 -33.92 4.09
CA ALA A 84 22.43 -34.14 3.91
C ALA A 84 21.57 -33.06 4.59
N HIS A 85 21.89 -32.72 5.84
CA HIS A 85 21.21 -31.63 6.54
C HIS A 85 21.40 -30.29 5.84
N ALA A 86 22.63 -29.94 5.48
CA ALA A 86 22.94 -28.68 4.81
C ALA A 86 22.18 -28.54 3.49
N ILE A 87 22.11 -29.60 2.68
CA ILE A 87 21.35 -29.59 1.42
C ILE A 87 19.86 -29.37 1.69
N VAL A 88 19.27 -30.08 2.66
CA VAL A 88 17.83 -29.94 2.95
C VAL A 88 17.51 -28.57 3.56
N ASP A 89 18.40 -28.02 4.39
CA ASP A 89 18.24 -26.67 4.95
C ASP A 89 18.29 -25.60 3.86
N LEU A 90 19.22 -25.71 2.90
CA LEU A 90 19.26 -24.83 1.73
C LEU A 90 18.00 -24.93 0.86
N LEU A 91 17.43 -26.14 0.72
CA LEU A 91 16.16 -26.32 0.01
C LEU A 91 14.99 -25.65 0.76
N LEU A 92 14.97 -25.73 2.10
CA LEU A 92 13.98 -25.05 2.93
C LEU A 92 14.06 -23.53 2.79
N GLU A 93 15.26 -22.97 2.91
CA GLU A 93 15.50 -21.53 2.74
C GLU A 93 15.08 -21.05 1.35
N ARG A 94 15.45 -21.80 0.30
CA ARG A 94 15.02 -21.50 -1.08
C ARG A 94 13.50 -21.50 -1.22
N ALA A 95 12.82 -22.49 -0.65
CA ALA A 95 11.37 -22.60 -0.71
C ALA A 95 10.67 -21.46 0.05
N GLU A 96 11.21 -21.08 1.21
CA GLU A 96 10.74 -19.94 1.98
C GLU A 96 10.89 -18.62 1.21
N LEU A 97 12.06 -18.36 0.63
CA LEU A 97 12.31 -17.16 -0.18
C LEU A 97 11.39 -17.12 -1.40
N ALA A 98 11.18 -18.25 -2.08
CA ALA A 98 10.26 -18.33 -3.22
C ALA A 98 8.81 -18.03 -2.81
N HIS A 99 8.39 -18.49 -1.64
CA HIS A 99 7.06 -18.20 -1.10
C HIS A 99 6.92 -16.71 -0.73
N GLN A 100 7.90 -16.12 -0.05
CA GLN A 100 7.92 -14.69 0.26
C GLN A 100 7.87 -13.84 -1.02
N LEU A 101 8.61 -14.22 -2.06
CA LEU A 101 8.61 -13.52 -3.35
C LEU A 101 7.24 -13.58 -4.04
N LYS A 102 6.53 -14.71 -3.96
CA LYS A 102 5.13 -14.79 -4.44
C LYS A 102 4.20 -13.86 -3.68
N GLN A 103 4.36 -13.76 -2.36
CA GLN A 103 3.57 -12.83 -1.55
C GLN A 103 3.85 -11.37 -1.92
N THR A 104 5.13 -10.98 -2.03
CA THR A 104 5.50 -9.59 -2.36
C THR A 104 5.05 -9.20 -3.77
N THR A 105 5.17 -10.10 -4.75
CA THR A 105 4.68 -9.87 -6.11
C THR A 105 3.15 -9.70 -6.16
N SER A 106 2.40 -10.51 -5.39
CA SER A 106 0.94 -10.33 -5.27
C SER A 106 0.56 -8.99 -4.63
N ALA A 107 1.28 -8.56 -3.59
CA ALA A 107 1.07 -7.27 -2.94
C ALA A 107 1.42 -6.10 -3.86
N LEU A 108 2.51 -6.21 -4.63
CA LEU A 108 2.91 -5.23 -5.63
C LEU A 108 1.86 -5.10 -6.74
N HIS A 109 1.28 -6.21 -7.18
CA HIS A 109 0.21 -6.19 -8.17
C HIS A 109 -1.03 -5.45 -7.65
N GLN A 110 -1.47 -5.74 -6.41
CA GLN A 110 -2.58 -5.02 -5.78
C GLN A 110 -2.30 -3.52 -5.62
N LEU A 111 -1.06 -3.15 -5.26
CA LEU A 111 -0.68 -1.75 -5.14
C LEU A 111 -0.69 -1.05 -6.50
N THR A 112 -0.27 -1.74 -7.55
CA THR A 112 -0.26 -1.25 -8.92
C THR A 112 -1.70 -1.01 -9.41
N GLU A 113 -2.61 -1.95 -9.17
CA GLU A 113 -4.03 -1.83 -9.52
C GLU A 113 -4.71 -0.65 -8.79
N LYS A 114 -4.42 -0.48 -7.50
CA LYS A 114 -4.90 0.68 -6.73
C LYS A 114 -4.34 1.99 -7.28
N HIS A 115 -3.06 2.00 -7.65
CA HIS A 115 -2.43 3.18 -8.23
C HIS A 115 -3.06 3.56 -9.58
N THR A 116 -3.36 2.58 -10.45
CA THR A 116 -4.06 2.85 -11.72
C THR A 116 -5.48 3.36 -11.47
N SER A 117 -6.22 2.75 -10.54
CA SER A 117 -7.57 3.19 -10.17
C SER A 117 -7.58 4.64 -9.65
N PHE A 118 -6.66 4.99 -8.75
CA PHE A 118 -6.55 6.38 -8.25
C PHE A 118 -6.12 7.36 -9.33
N SER A 119 -5.20 6.97 -10.22
CA SER A 119 -4.79 7.80 -11.35
C SER A 119 -5.98 8.15 -12.25
N ASP A 120 -6.85 7.17 -12.55
CA ASP A 120 -8.02 7.39 -13.36
C ASP A 120 -9.09 8.24 -12.65
N GLN A 121 -9.32 8.00 -11.35
CA GLN A 121 -10.18 8.88 -10.54
C GLN A 121 -9.70 10.34 -10.56
N LEU A 122 -8.39 10.55 -10.47
CA LEU A 122 -7.80 11.88 -10.50
C LEU A 122 -8.01 12.56 -11.86
N LYS A 123 -7.87 11.83 -12.98
CA LYS A 123 -8.20 12.34 -14.31
C LYS A 123 -9.68 12.71 -14.43
N PHE A 124 -10.60 11.87 -13.95
CA PHE A 124 -12.03 12.17 -13.98
C PHE A 124 -12.37 13.41 -13.15
N ALA A 125 -11.78 13.55 -11.94
CA ALA A 125 -11.96 14.74 -11.11
C ALA A 125 -11.43 16.01 -11.80
N GLN A 126 -10.28 15.92 -12.48
CA GLN A 126 -9.72 17.03 -13.26
C GLN A 126 -10.62 17.42 -14.44
N GLN A 127 -11.17 16.45 -15.18
CA GLN A 127 -12.11 16.70 -16.27
C GLN A 127 -13.40 17.35 -15.77
N ALA A 128 -13.94 16.86 -14.64
CA ALA A 128 -15.14 17.44 -14.02
C ALA A 128 -14.90 18.89 -13.58
N LYS A 129 -13.74 19.18 -13.00
CA LYS A 129 -13.32 20.54 -12.65
C LYS A 129 -13.30 21.44 -13.89
N HIS A 130 -12.64 21.01 -14.97
CA HIS A 130 -12.56 21.82 -16.19
C HIS A 130 -13.95 22.11 -16.79
N LYS A 131 -14.86 21.13 -16.76
CA LYS A 131 -16.25 21.31 -17.20
C LYS A 131 -17.01 22.32 -16.34
N LEU A 132 -16.79 22.35 -15.02
CA LEU A 132 -17.38 23.34 -14.12
C LEU A 132 -16.82 24.74 -14.40
N GLU A 133 -15.52 24.89 -14.62
CA GLU A 133 -14.90 26.17 -14.99
C GLU A 133 -15.48 26.72 -16.29
N GLN A 134 -15.66 25.87 -17.31
CA GLN A 134 -16.32 26.28 -18.56
C GLN A 134 -17.76 26.77 -18.34
N ARG A 135 -18.53 26.09 -17.49
CA ARG A 135 -19.91 26.50 -17.16
C ARG A 135 -19.95 27.84 -16.42
N LEU A 136 -19.02 28.07 -15.49
CA LEU A 136 -18.92 29.35 -14.79
C LEU A 136 -18.62 30.49 -15.75
N LEU A 137 -17.68 30.30 -16.68
CA LEU A 137 -17.38 31.29 -17.72
C LEU A 137 -18.59 31.57 -18.63
N GLN A 138 -19.38 30.55 -18.98
CA GLN A 138 -20.62 30.74 -19.74
C GLN A 138 -21.67 31.54 -18.97
N GLN A 139 -21.83 31.27 -17.67
CA GLN A 139 -22.75 32.03 -16.82
C GLN A 139 -22.32 33.49 -16.68
N GLU A 140 -21.03 33.76 -16.55
CA GLU A 140 -20.49 35.12 -16.46
C GLU A 140 -20.78 35.93 -17.74
N ARG A 141 -20.60 35.31 -18.92
CA ARG A 141 -20.94 35.94 -20.21
C ARG A 141 -22.44 36.23 -20.33
N ALA A 142 -23.29 35.27 -19.98
CA ALA A 142 -24.74 35.44 -20.02
C ALA A 142 -25.22 36.55 -19.08
N LEU A 143 -24.60 36.67 -17.90
CA LEU A 143 -24.91 37.71 -16.93
C LEU A 143 -24.46 39.10 -17.43
N SER A 144 -23.29 39.18 -18.06
CA SER A 144 -22.80 40.42 -18.70
C SER A 144 -23.71 40.86 -19.86
N GLU A 145 -24.16 39.94 -20.70
CA GLU A 145 -25.12 40.22 -21.77
C GLU A 145 -26.48 40.69 -21.24
N ALA A 146 -27.00 40.03 -20.20
CA ALA A 146 -28.21 40.47 -19.51
C ALA A 146 -28.05 41.88 -18.91
N GLN A 147 -26.92 42.19 -18.29
CA GLN A 147 -26.63 43.54 -17.77
C GLN A 147 -26.60 44.60 -18.88
N ASN A 148 -25.95 44.29 -20.01
CA ASN A 148 -25.89 45.19 -21.17
C ASN A 148 -27.28 45.46 -21.75
N SER A 149 -28.14 44.43 -21.86
CA SER A 149 -29.52 44.62 -22.33
C SER A 149 -30.35 45.47 -21.37
N VAL A 150 -30.19 45.32 -20.06
CA VAL A 150 -30.85 46.16 -19.05
C VAL A 150 -30.37 47.62 -19.13
N ALA A 151 -29.07 47.84 -19.33
CA ALA A 151 -28.51 49.17 -19.52
C ALA A 151 -29.05 49.84 -20.79
N TYR A 152 -29.15 49.08 -21.89
CA TYR A 152 -29.75 49.54 -23.15
C TYR A 152 -31.24 49.90 -23.00
N LEU A 153 -32.04 49.06 -22.35
CA LEU A 153 -33.46 49.37 -22.11
C LEU A 153 -33.64 50.59 -21.19
N ARG A 154 -32.73 50.80 -20.24
CA ARG A 154 -32.74 52.00 -19.40
C ARG A 154 -32.43 53.27 -20.20
N SER A 155 -31.51 53.23 -21.17
CA SER A 155 -31.17 54.41 -21.96
C SER A 155 -32.26 54.82 -22.96
N GLN A 156 -33.06 53.87 -23.46
CA GLN A 156 -34.24 54.17 -24.26
C GLN A 156 -35.39 54.78 -23.45
N ARG A 157 -35.39 54.63 -22.13
CA ARG A 157 -36.44 55.15 -21.25
C ARG A 157 -36.20 56.63 -20.99
N THR A 158 -36.59 57.49 -21.93
CA THR A 158 -36.69 58.93 -21.69
C THR A 158 -37.77 59.23 -20.66
N PRO A 159 -37.58 60.20 -19.75
CA PRO A 159 -38.56 60.57 -18.74
C PRO A 159 -39.69 61.39 -19.40
N SER A 160 -40.62 60.74 -20.09
CA SER A 160 -41.90 61.37 -20.41
C SER A 160 -42.87 61.17 -19.24
N HIS A 161 -43.41 62.29 -18.76
CA HIS A 161 -44.30 62.42 -17.61
C HIS A 161 -45.39 61.34 -17.56
N CYS A 162 -45.49 60.65 -16.42
CA CYS A 162 -46.45 59.58 -16.19
C CYS A 162 -47.80 60.15 -15.71
N THR A 163 -48.78 60.25 -16.62
CA THR A 163 -50.22 60.33 -16.30
C THR A 163 -50.87 58.96 -16.06
N GLN A 164 -50.08 57.88 -16.04
CA GLN A 164 -50.54 56.49 -15.87
C GLN A 164 -50.03 55.82 -14.57
N CYS A 165 -49.71 56.59 -13.53
CA CYS A 165 -49.25 56.05 -12.24
C CYS A 165 -50.25 55.10 -11.54
N ALA A 166 -51.50 55.01 -12.02
CA ALA A 166 -52.51 54.07 -11.50
C ALA A 166 -52.26 52.60 -11.89
N SER A 167 -51.46 52.29 -12.92
CA SER A 167 -51.07 50.90 -13.26
C SER A 167 -49.78 50.45 -12.57
N ALA A 168 -49.05 51.36 -11.92
CA ALA A 168 -47.77 51.07 -11.25
C ALA A 168 -47.96 50.28 -9.93
N THR A 169 -49.17 50.27 -9.36
CA THR A 169 -49.48 49.49 -8.16
C THR A 169 -49.58 47.98 -8.41
N ASP A 170 -49.96 47.54 -9.63
CA ASP A 170 -49.96 46.12 -9.99
C ASP A 170 -48.54 45.57 -10.19
N ILE A 171 -47.61 46.39 -10.67
CA ILE A 171 -46.20 46.05 -10.84
C ILE A 171 -45.50 45.90 -9.47
N LEU A 172 -45.96 46.64 -8.45
CA LEU A 172 -45.51 46.48 -7.06
C LEU A 172 -45.98 45.16 -6.43
N GLY A 173 -47.13 44.62 -6.86
CA GLY A 173 -47.60 43.30 -6.45
C GLY A 173 -46.71 42.17 -6.96
N GLN A 174 -46.22 42.28 -8.19
CA GLN A 174 -45.37 41.27 -8.83
C GLN A 174 -43.92 41.31 -8.32
N THR A 175 -43.42 42.50 -7.97
CA THR A 175 -42.09 42.65 -7.32
C THR A 175 -42.06 42.09 -5.89
N ARG A 176 -43.17 42.16 -5.13
CA ARG A 176 -43.26 41.47 -3.83
C ARG A 176 -43.16 39.95 -3.95
N LYS A 177 -43.76 39.35 -4.98
CA LYS A 177 -43.63 37.91 -5.25
C LYS A 177 -42.18 37.54 -5.62
N ASN A 178 -41.53 38.34 -6.47
CA ASN A 178 -40.14 38.12 -6.82
C ASN A 178 -39.17 38.33 -5.64
N LEU A 179 -39.47 39.27 -4.75
CA LEU A 179 -38.70 39.49 -3.52
C LEU A 179 -38.82 38.28 -2.56
N ALA A 180 -40.02 37.72 -2.41
CA ALA A 180 -40.24 36.53 -1.60
C ALA A 180 -39.47 35.31 -2.15
N VAL A 181 -39.45 35.14 -3.47
CA VAL A 181 -38.65 34.08 -4.14
C VAL A 181 -37.15 34.31 -3.92
N LEU A 182 -36.67 35.54 -4.03
CA LEU A 182 -35.27 35.88 -3.75
C LEU A 182 -34.87 35.55 -2.31
N ILE A 183 -35.73 35.87 -1.34
CA ILE A 183 -35.52 35.53 0.07
C ILE A 183 -35.50 34.01 0.28
N ALA A 184 -36.39 33.27 -0.38
CA ALA A 184 -36.38 31.81 -0.30
C ALA A 184 -35.08 31.20 -0.85
N ILE A 185 -34.59 31.72 -1.98
CA ILE A 185 -33.34 31.27 -2.60
C ILE A 185 -32.14 31.57 -1.69
N THR A 186 -32.07 32.75 -1.07
CA THR A 186 -30.96 33.09 -0.16
C THR A 186 -30.94 32.22 1.10
N VAL A 187 -32.11 31.91 1.67
CA VAL A 187 -32.21 31.00 2.82
C VAL A 187 -31.70 29.59 2.46
N VAL A 188 -32.09 29.07 1.29
CA VAL A 188 -31.59 27.77 0.82
C VAL A 188 -30.08 27.80 0.58
N ALA A 189 -29.55 28.86 -0.03
CA ALA A 189 -28.11 29.00 -0.25
C ALA A 189 -27.31 29.03 1.06
N ILE A 190 -27.83 29.70 2.09
CA ILE A 190 -27.22 29.72 3.43
C ILE A 190 -27.24 28.32 4.05
N ALA A 191 -28.37 27.61 3.98
CA ALA A 191 -28.50 26.25 4.52
C ALA A 191 -27.52 25.27 3.84
N VAL A 192 -27.39 25.34 2.52
CA VAL A 192 -26.43 24.54 1.75
C VAL A 192 -24.98 24.88 2.16
N SER A 193 -24.67 26.15 2.36
CA SER A 193 -23.33 26.59 2.79
C SER A 193 -22.97 26.07 4.19
N VAL A 194 -23.92 26.09 5.12
CA VAL A 194 -23.75 25.51 6.47
C VAL A 194 -23.54 24.00 6.40
N PHE A 195 -24.33 23.30 5.58
CA PHE A 195 -24.20 21.86 5.39
C PHE A 195 -22.83 21.46 4.84
N PHE A 196 -22.36 22.13 3.78
CA PHE A 196 -21.02 21.89 3.23
C PHE A 196 -19.90 22.30 4.19
N GLY A 197 -20.10 23.37 4.97
CA GLY A 197 -19.17 23.77 6.03
C GLY A 197 -19.04 22.69 7.11
N TYR A 198 -20.15 22.09 7.53
CA TYR A 198 -20.18 21.01 8.51
C TYR A 198 -19.52 19.73 7.97
N GLN A 199 -19.80 19.37 6.71
CA GLN A 199 -19.10 18.26 6.04
C GLN A 199 -17.59 18.50 5.99
N ARG A 200 -17.14 19.70 5.60
CA ARG A 200 -15.70 20.03 5.59
C ARG A 200 -15.08 19.98 6.98
N TYR A 201 -15.77 20.43 8.02
CA TYR A 201 -15.28 20.36 9.38
C TYR A 201 -15.09 18.89 9.82
N SER A 202 -16.05 18.01 9.49
CA SER A 202 -15.93 16.58 9.77
C SER A 202 -14.76 15.92 9.03
N LEU A 203 -14.53 16.28 7.77
CA LEU A 203 -13.40 15.78 6.97
C LEU A 203 -12.05 16.32 7.45
N ALA A 204 -11.99 17.57 7.92
CA ALA A 204 -10.77 18.15 8.47
C ALA A 204 -10.29 17.39 9.71
N GLY A 205 -11.22 16.89 10.55
CA GLY A 205 -10.88 16.01 11.67
C GLY A 205 -10.20 14.72 11.22
N GLN A 206 -10.67 14.08 10.14
CA GLN A 206 -10.06 12.85 9.62
C GLN A 206 -8.70 13.10 8.93
N LEU A 207 -8.57 14.22 8.23
CA LEU A 207 -7.30 14.63 7.61
C LEU A 207 -6.21 14.88 8.66
N GLN A 208 -6.54 15.43 9.83
CA GLN A 208 -5.55 15.61 10.90
C GLN A 208 -5.00 14.28 11.43
N PHE A 209 -5.84 13.24 11.57
CA PHE A 209 -5.36 11.91 11.95
C PHE A 209 -4.50 11.25 10.86
N ALA A 210 -4.85 11.42 9.59
CA ALA A 210 -4.04 10.94 8.48
C ALA A 210 -2.70 11.68 8.38
N GLN A 211 -2.71 13.00 8.55
CA GLN A 211 -1.51 13.84 8.50
C GLN A 211 -0.58 13.55 9.69
N GLN A 212 -1.11 13.17 10.86
CA GLN A 212 -0.28 12.67 11.98
C GLN A 212 0.44 11.35 11.68
N GLN A 213 -0.02 10.55 10.72
CA GLN A 213 0.73 9.36 10.28
C GLN A 213 1.90 9.71 9.35
N LEU A 214 1.82 10.83 8.63
CA LEU A 214 2.89 11.33 7.75
C LEU A 214 4.05 12.01 8.51
N VAL A 215 3.85 12.38 9.79
CA VAL A 215 4.92 12.98 10.61
C VAL A 215 5.61 11.90 11.48
N ARG A 216 6.12 10.85 10.84
CA ARG A 216 6.90 9.80 11.52
C ARG A 216 8.24 9.59 10.84
N CYS A 217 9.29 9.40 11.62
CA CYS A 217 10.58 8.97 11.11
C CYS A 217 10.64 7.44 11.08
N GLU A 218 11.13 6.87 9.98
CA GLU A 218 11.36 5.42 9.87
C GLU A 218 12.79 5.08 10.31
N TYR A 219 12.96 4.08 11.16
CA TYR A 219 14.27 3.52 11.51
C TYR A 219 14.18 2.00 11.67
N GLY A 220 14.96 1.26 10.88
CA GLY A 220 14.94 -0.21 10.91
C GLY A 220 13.57 -0.82 10.62
N GLY A 221 12.77 -0.21 9.72
CA GLY A 221 11.41 -0.66 9.37
C GLY A 221 10.34 -0.34 10.43
N SER A 222 10.71 0.32 11.53
CA SER A 222 9.76 0.78 12.55
C SER A 222 9.52 2.28 12.44
N LEU A 223 8.27 2.71 12.63
CA LEU A 223 7.86 4.12 12.57
C LEU A 223 7.89 4.76 13.96
N PHE A 224 8.61 5.87 14.10
CA PHE A 224 8.76 6.63 15.34
C PHE A 224 8.14 8.02 15.22
N THR A 225 7.47 8.48 16.26
CA THR A 225 6.91 9.84 16.34
C THR A 225 8.01 10.89 16.49
N VAL A 226 7.76 12.11 16.02
CA VAL A 226 8.65 13.26 16.30
C VAL A 226 8.87 13.41 17.80
N GLY A 227 10.14 13.61 18.18
CA GLY A 227 10.59 13.69 19.56
C GLY A 227 11.18 12.38 20.10
N SER A 228 10.93 11.24 19.45
CA SER A 228 11.54 9.96 19.81
C SER A 228 13.06 9.99 19.65
N ILE A 229 13.76 9.31 20.56
CA ILE A 229 15.22 9.19 20.60
C ILE A 229 15.57 7.71 20.50
N ILE A 230 16.53 7.39 19.64
CA ILE A 230 17.12 6.05 19.51
C ILE A 230 18.49 6.09 20.16
N ASP A 231 18.61 5.45 21.32
CA ASP A 231 19.89 5.25 22.00
C ASP A 231 20.65 4.14 21.28
N ASN A 232 21.78 4.51 20.66
CA ASN A 232 22.63 3.54 20.00
C ASN A 232 23.88 3.30 20.84
N LYS A 233 24.05 2.09 21.39
CA LYS A 233 25.20 1.77 22.26
C LYS A 233 26.56 2.00 21.60
N ASN A 234 26.63 1.94 20.27
CA ASN A 234 27.87 2.00 19.49
C ASN A 234 27.94 3.21 18.53
N ALA A 235 26.95 4.11 18.54
CA ALA A 235 26.90 5.26 17.63
C ALA A 235 26.25 6.48 18.30
N THR A 236 26.19 7.60 17.61
CA THR A 236 25.53 8.82 18.12
C THR A 236 24.02 8.63 18.21
N ASP A 237 23.41 9.07 19.32
CA ASP A 237 21.96 9.00 19.49
C ASP A 237 21.25 9.84 18.44
N LEU A 238 20.13 9.32 17.94
CA LEU A 238 19.34 9.97 16.89
C LEU A 238 18.02 10.46 17.47
N ARG A 239 17.64 11.71 17.17
CA ARG A 239 16.32 12.25 17.49
C ARG A 239 15.52 12.49 16.22
N CYS A 240 14.27 12.04 16.22
CA CYS A 240 13.34 12.38 15.15
C CYS A 240 12.88 13.83 15.38
N VAL A 241 13.23 14.74 14.46
CA VAL A 241 12.85 16.15 14.53
C VAL A 241 11.89 16.48 13.38
N SER A 242 10.93 17.38 13.63
CA SER A 242 10.09 17.91 12.55
C SER A 242 10.98 18.60 11.51
N GLY A 243 10.75 18.31 10.24
CA GLY A 243 11.35 19.09 9.15
C GLY A 243 10.92 20.55 9.28
N LYS A 244 11.83 21.48 9.00
CA LYS A 244 11.48 22.90 8.86
C LYS A 244 10.57 23.06 7.63
N ASP A 245 9.74 24.08 7.59
CA ASP A 245 9.01 24.50 6.38
C ASP A 245 8.11 23.43 5.71
N GLY A 246 7.57 22.50 6.49
CA GLY A 246 6.67 21.45 5.98
C GLY A 246 7.38 20.27 5.31
N PHE A 247 8.72 20.19 5.39
CA PHE A 247 9.45 19.01 4.97
C PHE A 247 9.17 17.81 5.90
N ALA A 248 9.32 16.60 5.35
CA ALA A 248 9.17 15.35 6.10
C ALA A 248 10.12 15.32 7.32
N PRO A 249 9.70 14.71 8.44
CA PRO A 249 10.55 14.60 9.62
C PRO A 249 11.80 13.77 9.31
N GLN A 250 12.93 14.17 9.90
CA GLN A 250 14.23 13.57 9.62
C GLN A 250 14.97 13.23 10.92
N TRP A 251 15.83 12.22 10.86
CA TRP A 251 16.71 11.86 11.96
C TRP A 251 17.85 12.85 12.06
N GLN A 252 18.01 13.47 13.23
CA GLN A 252 19.13 14.36 13.53
C GLN A 252 19.99 13.77 14.65
N ALA A 253 21.30 13.69 14.43
CA ALA A 253 22.25 13.22 15.42
C ALA A 253 22.36 14.22 16.58
N ILE A 254 22.21 13.72 17.81
CA ILE A 254 22.42 14.50 19.03
C ILE A 254 23.89 14.34 19.41
N SER A 255 24.71 15.36 19.16
CA SER A 255 26.10 15.32 19.62
C SER A 255 26.12 15.30 21.15
N PRO A 256 26.90 14.42 21.81
CA PRO A 256 26.95 14.29 23.28
C PRO A 256 27.59 15.48 24.02
N LYS A 257 27.63 16.67 23.43
CA LYS A 257 28.21 17.89 24.02
C LYS A 257 27.15 18.97 24.23
N SER A 258 26.35 18.82 25.28
CA SER A 258 25.91 19.95 26.10
C SER A 258 25.29 19.44 27.40
N PRO A 259 25.79 19.86 28.58
CA PRO A 259 25.14 19.54 29.84
C PRO A 259 23.72 20.11 29.82
N GLN A 260 22.76 19.21 29.98
CA GLN A 260 21.35 19.55 30.16
C GLN A 260 21.22 20.67 31.19
N THR A 261 20.75 21.83 30.74
CA THR A 261 20.05 22.77 31.62
C THR A 261 18.93 21.97 32.26
N LYS A 262 19.08 21.65 33.55
CA LYS A 262 18.06 21.00 34.37
C LYS A 262 16.77 21.81 34.26
N SER A 263 15.86 21.38 33.38
CA SER A 263 14.47 21.78 33.45
C SER A 263 13.96 21.34 34.81
N LYS A 264 13.79 22.32 35.71
CA LYS A 264 13.17 22.14 37.02
C LYS A 264 11.92 21.30 36.86
N ALA A 265 11.89 20.20 37.61
CA ALA A 265 10.72 19.38 37.81
C ALA A 265 9.56 20.26 38.27
N LEU A 266 8.53 20.39 37.42
CA LEU A 266 7.19 20.73 37.86
C LEU A 266 6.61 19.48 38.55
N PRO A 267 5.98 19.59 39.73
CA PRO A 267 5.50 18.43 40.48
C PRO A 267 4.42 17.69 39.68
N LYS A 268 4.73 16.45 39.35
CA LYS A 268 3.83 15.47 38.73
C LYS A 268 2.76 15.09 39.75
N LYS A 269 1.58 15.73 39.68
CA LYS A 269 0.36 15.17 40.26
C LYS A 269 0.12 13.82 39.59
N GLN A 270 0.27 12.74 40.36
CA GLN A 270 -0.08 11.40 39.94
C GLN A 270 -1.59 11.34 39.68
N ALA A 271 -2.00 11.47 38.43
CA ALA A 271 -3.29 10.97 37.99
C ALA A 271 -3.13 9.47 37.70
N LYS A 272 -3.73 8.64 38.55
CA LYS A 272 -3.92 7.19 38.34
C LYS A 272 -4.46 6.96 36.90
N PRO A 273 -3.86 6.06 36.11
CA PRO A 273 -4.47 5.62 34.86
C PRO A 273 -5.73 4.83 35.21
N LYS A 274 -6.89 5.39 34.82
CA LYS A 274 -8.18 4.72 34.88
C LYS A 274 -8.13 3.60 33.85
N ARG A 275 -8.13 2.35 34.33
CA ARG A 275 -8.26 1.11 33.56
C ARG A 275 -9.43 1.27 32.59
N GLN A 276 -9.14 1.45 31.31
CA GLN A 276 -10.15 1.41 30.25
C GLN A 276 -10.71 -0.01 30.23
N GLN A 277 -11.98 -0.14 30.65
CA GLN A 277 -12.77 -1.31 30.38
C GLN A 277 -12.87 -1.47 28.87
N ARG A 278 -12.54 -2.68 28.41
CA ARG A 278 -12.81 -3.18 27.07
C ARG A 278 -14.32 -3.07 26.86
N VAL A 279 -14.75 -2.08 26.07
CA VAL A 279 -16.13 -2.01 25.58
C VAL A 279 -16.24 -3.07 24.49
N GLU A 280 -17.08 -4.05 24.76
CA GLU A 280 -17.49 -5.08 23.82
C GLU A 280 -18.26 -4.41 22.68
N PRO A 281 -17.92 -4.65 21.41
CA PRO A 281 -18.59 -4.00 20.29
C PRO A 281 -20.04 -4.49 20.19
N GLU A 282 -20.99 -3.55 20.19
CA GLU A 282 -22.39 -3.84 19.90
C GLU A 282 -22.54 -4.47 18.51
N PRO A 283 -23.49 -5.41 18.35
CA PRO A 283 -23.79 -6.02 17.07
C PRO A 283 -24.33 -4.97 16.09
N ILE A 284 -23.71 -4.92 14.92
CA ILE A 284 -24.11 -4.07 13.80
C ILE A 284 -25.50 -4.53 13.32
N PRO A 285 -26.49 -3.64 13.16
CA PRO A 285 -27.78 -3.99 12.59
C PRO A 285 -27.58 -4.45 11.13
N GLU A 286 -28.07 -5.65 10.82
CA GLU A 286 -28.22 -6.13 9.45
C GLU A 286 -29.11 -5.14 8.67
N MET A 287 -28.50 -4.35 7.79
CA MET A 287 -29.26 -3.67 6.75
C MET A 287 -29.63 -4.70 5.70
N ASN A 288 -30.89 -5.13 5.73
CA ASN A 288 -31.52 -5.84 4.62
C ASN A 288 -31.46 -4.96 3.37
N LEU A 289 -30.53 -5.29 2.48
CA LEU A 289 -30.46 -4.72 1.14
C LEU A 289 -31.54 -5.42 0.32
N GLU A 290 -32.73 -4.82 0.30
CA GLU A 290 -33.84 -5.23 -0.54
C GLU A 290 -33.37 -5.15 -2.02
N GLN A 291 -33.11 -6.31 -2.61
CA GLN A 291 -32.78 -6.47 -4.01
C GLN A 291 -34.01 -6.15 -4.86
N THR A 292 -34.17 -4.88 -5.25
CA THR A 292 -35.02 -4.54 -6.39
C THR A 292 -34.32 -4.96 -7.68
N SER A 293 -34.69 -6.14 -8.15
CA SER A 293 -34.44 -6.65 -9.50
C SER A 293 -35.20 -5.79 -10.52
N PRO A 294 -34.54 -5.19 -11.54
CA PRO A 294 -35.23 -4.74 -12.73
C PRO A 294 -35.38 -5.93 -13.68
N ALA A 295 -36.56 -6.56 -13.63
CA ALA A 295 -37.05 -7.39 -14.70
C ALA A 295 -37.47 -6.54 -15.90
N ASP A 296 -37.29 -7.13 -17.08
CA ASP A 296 -38.09 -6.98 -18.29
C ASP A 296 -38.31 -5.58 -18.89
N GLY A 297 -37.75 -5.40 -20.09
CA GLY A 297 -38.18 -4.31 -20.97
C GLY A 297 -37.25 -3.99 -22.13
N MET A 298 -36.81 -4.96 -22.93
CA MET A 298 -36.41 -4.67 -24.31
C MET A 298 -37.02 -5.69 -25.26
N GLU A 299 -38.27 -5.38 -25.61
CA GLU A 299 -38.99 -5.95 -26.73
C GLU A 299 -38.49 -5.29 -28.03
N LYS A 300 -38.07 -6.14 -28.97
CA LYS A 300 -38.19 -6.02 -30.44
C LYS A 300 -38.06 -4.62 -31.07
N LEU A 301 -36.93 -4.40 -31.72
CA LEU A 301 -36.86 -3.74 -33.03
C LEU A 301 -35.62 -4.29 -33.73
N PHE A 302 -35.81 -5.28 -34.62
CA PHE A 302 -35.14 -5.54 -35.90
C PHE A 302 -35.55 -6.94 -36.40
#